data_AF-A0A2I2A8S6-F1
#
_entry.id   AF-A0A2I2A8S6-F1
#
_cell.length_a   1.000
_cell.length_b   1.000
_cell.length_c   1.000
_cell.angle_alpha   90.00
_cell.angle_beta   90.00
_cell.angle_gamma   90.00
#
_symmetry.space_group_name_H-M   'P 1'
#
loop_
_entity.id
_entity.type
_entity.pdbx_description
1 polymer ?
#
loop_
_entity_poly.entity_id
_entity_poly.type
_entity_poly.pdbx_seq_one_letter_code
_entity_poly.pdbx_strand_id
1 'polypeptide(L)' 'MRKAMIEKMLEKAMHYDGKTIKDTLHPISEFLPKGEQPLTSEENNYIDRRLFEESEKMTEWPEVNVG' A
#
# COMPACT_ATOMS: atom_id res chain seq x y z
N MET A 1 16.19 2.25 -8.86
CA MET A 1 15.15 2.28 -9.92
C MET A 1 13.88 1.53 -9.51
N ARG A 2 13.96 0.37 -8.85
CA ARG A 2 12.79 -0.45 -8.47
C ARG A 2 11.87 0.14 -7.39
N LYS A 3 12.40 0.93 -6.45
CA LYS A 3 11.61 1.69 -5.45
C LYS A 3 10.52 2.58 -6.07
N ALA A 4 10.82 3.29 -7.16
CA ALA A 4 9.84 4.16 -7.83
C ALA A 4 8.71 3.37 -8.52
N MET A 5 8.98 2.13 -8.95
CA MET A 5 7.95 1.22 -9.43
C MET A 5 7.05 0.78 -8.28
N ILE A 6 7.63 0.41 -7.15
CA ILE A 6 6.89 0.01 -5.94
C ILE A 6 5.98 1.14 -5.45
N GLU A 7 6.44 2.39 -5.43
CA GLU A 7 5.57 3.54 -5.09
C GLU A 7 4.39 3.67 -6.04
N LYS A 8 4.59 3.48 -7.35
CA LYS A 8 3.48 3.48 -8.33
C LYS A 8 2.53 2.29 -8.16
N MET A 9 3.04 1.13 -7.70
CA MET A 9 2.22 -0.02 -7.37
C MET A 9 1.34 0.27 -6.15
N LEU A 10 1.93 0.83 -5.10
CA LEU A 10 1.23 1.26 -3.89
C LEU A 10 0.15 2.30 -4.21
N GLU A 11 0.47 3.30 -5.03
CA GLU A 11 -0.50 4.31 -5.46
C GLU A 11 -1.71 3.68 -6.15
N LYS A 12 -1.50 2.74 -7.07
CA LYS A 12 -2.58 2.00 -7.75
C LYS A 12 -3.37 1.07 -6.83
N ALA A 13 -2.70 0.48 -5.84
CA ALA A 13 -3.35 -0.41 -4.88
C ALA A 13 -4.26 0.37 -3.92
N MET A 14 -3.83 1.57 -3.53
CA MET A 14 -4.58 2.42 -2.59
C MET A 14 -5.55 3.37 -3.28
N HIS A 15 -5.36 3.71 -4.56
CA HIS A 15 -6.18 4.68 -5.27
C HIS A 15 -6.72 4.15 -6.59
N TYR A 16 -8.01 4.36 -6.81
CA TYR A 16 -8.67 4.18 -8.10
C TYR A 16 -9.31 5.50 -8.51
N ASP A 17 -8.98 5.98 -9.71
CA ASP A 17 -9.51 7.25 -10.25
C ASP A 17 -9.32 8.45 -9.28
N GLY A 18 -8.14 8.53 -8.65
CA GLY A 18 -7.79 9.59 -7.70
C GLY A 18 -8.48 9.50 -6.33
N LYS A 19 -9.28 8.46 -6.07
CA LYS A 19 -9.95 8.24 -4.78
C LYS A 19 -9.30 7.09 -4.03
N THR A 20 -9.09 7.28 -2.73
CA THR A 20 -8.60 6.23 -1.84
C THR A 20 -9.64 5.12 -1.69
N ILE A 21 -9.22 3.88 -1.95
CA ILE A 21 -10.03 2.67 -1.81
C ILE A 21 -9.83 2.14 -0.39
N LYS A 22 -10.92 1.97 0.37
CA LYS A 22 -10.87 1.54 1.77
C LYS A 22 -11.24 0.06 1.99
N ASP A 23 -11.97 -0.54 1.05
CA ASP A 23 -12.67 -1.82 1.27
C ASP A 23 -12.26 -2.92 0.28
N THR A 24 -11.02 -2.92 -0.21
CA THR A 24 -10.59 -3.93 -1.19
C THR A 24 -9.27 -4.60 -0.81
N LEU A 25 -9.33 -5.92 -0.60
CA LEU A 25 -8.18 -6.77 -0.32
C LEU A 25 -7.64 -7.34 -1.63
N HIS A 26 -6.54 -6.76 -2.11
CA HIS A 26 -5.77 -7.28 -3.24
C HIS A 26 -4.35 -7.65 -2.76
N PRO A 27 -3.82 -8.82 -3.17
CA PRO A 27 -2.39 -9.10 -3.05
C PRO A 27 -1.58 -8.02 -3.79
N ILE A 28 -0.56 -7.47 -3.14
CA ILE A 28 0.29 -6.41 -3.75
C ILE A 28 0.99 -6.88 -5.04
N SER A 29 1.20 -8.20 -5.17
CA SER A 29 1.78 -8.84 -6.34
C SER A 29 0.93 -8.69 -7.60
N GLU A 30 -0.39 -8.45 -7.49
CA GLU A 30 -1.27 -8.20 -8.66
C GLU A 30 -0.92 -6.90 -9.38
N PHE A 31 -0.29 -5.96 -8.68
CA PHE A 31 0.12 -4.67 -9.24
C PHE A 31 1.51 -4.72 -9.87
N LEU A 32 2.24 -5.84 -9.72
CA LEU A 32 3.58 -6.00 -10.27
C LEU A 32 3.48 -6.07 -11.81
N PRO A 33 4.29 -5.29 -12.56
CA PRO A 33 4.29 -5.35 -14.01
C PRO A 33 4.56 -6.77 -14.53
N LYS A 34 3.87 -7.17 -15.60
CA LYS A 34 4.08 -8.49 -16.21
C LYS A 34 5.53 -8.62 -16.68
N GLY A 35 6.17 -9.73 -16.29
CA GLY A 35 7.56 -10.03 -16.64
C GLY A 35 8.61 -9.48 -15.67
N GLU A 36 8.20 -8.73 -14.64
CA GLU A 36 9.10 -8.36 -13.55
C GLU A 36 9.41 -9.55 -12.64
N GLN A 37 10.58 -9.52 -12.01
CA GLN A 37 10.94 -10.52 -11.02
C GLN A 37 10.06 -10.39 -9.77
N PRO A 38 9.78 -11.50 -9.06
CA PRO A 38 9.06 -11.45 -7.80
C PRO A 38 9.68 -10.45 -6.81
N LEU A 39 8.84 -9.90 -5.94
CA LEU A 39 9.30 -9.02 -4.87
C LEU A 39 10.23 -9.77 -3.92
N THR A 40 11.35 -9.14 -3.56
CA THR A 40 12.24 -9.69 -2.53
C THR A 40 11.67 -9.45 -1.14
N SER A 41 12.21 -10.14 -0.12
CA SER A 41 11.80 -9.90 1.27
C SER A 41 12.04 -8.45 1.73
N GLU A 42 13.10 -7.81 1.23
CA GLU A 42 13.39 -6.41 1.54
C GLU A 42 12.34 -5.47 0.92
N GLU A 43 11.90 -5.77 -0.30
CA GLU A 43 10.85 -5.01 -0.98
C GLU A 43 9.49 -5.19 -0.31
N ASN A 44 9.17 -6.40 0.15
CA ASN A 44 7.96 -6.65 0.93
C ASN A 44 7.97 -5.88 2.25
N ASN A 45 9.08 -5.93 3.00
CA ASN A 45 9.20 -5.15 4.24
C ASN A 45 9.07 -3.63 3.99
N TYR A 46 9.58 -3.15 2.85
CA TYR A 46 9.42 -1.76 2.46
C TYR A 46 7.96 -1.41 2.18
N ILE A 47 7.25 -2.27 1.43
CA ILE A 47 5.82 -2.14 1.12
C ILE A 47 4.99 -2.09 2.41
N ASP A 48 5.21 -3.04 3.32
CA ASP A 48 4.47 -3.13 4.58
C ASP A 48 4.65 -1.86 5.41
N ARG A 49 5.90 -1.36 5.53
CA ARG A 49 6.17 -0.11 6.24
C ARG A 49 5.49 1.09 5.59
N ARG A 50 5.52 1.21 4.26
CA ARG A 50 4.86 2.31 3.55
C ARG A 50 3.34 2.26 3.73
N LEU A 51 2.73 1.08 3.63
CA LEU A 51 1.29 0.91 3.86
C LEU A 51 0.89 1.28 5.30
N PHE A 52 1.74 0.95 6.28
CA PHE A 52 1.54 1.35 7.66
C PHE A 52 1.63 2.89 7.83
N GLU A 53 2.64 3.53 7.26
CA GLU A 53 2.77 5.00 7.29
C GLU A 53 1.57 5.72 6.64
N GLU A 54 1.03 5.16 5.55
CA GLU A 54 -0.16 5.73 4.90
C GLU A 54 -1.44 5.47 5.71
N SER A 55 -1.55 4.32 6.40
CA SER A 55 -2.71 4.05 7.26
C SER A 55 -2.75 4.96 8.48
N GLU A 56 -1.59 5.29 9.09
CA GLU A 56 -1.49 6.25 10.19
C GLU A 56 -1.99 7.66 9.80
N LYS A 57 -1.81 8.07 8.53
CA LYS A 57 -2.33 9.34 8.02
C LYS A 57 -3.84 9.33 7.81
N MET A 58 -4.44 8.17 7.55
CA MET A 58 -5.88 8.05 7.31
C MET A 58 -6.71 8.07 8.59
N THR A 59 -6.04 8.05 9.74
CA THR A 59 -6.70 7.94 11.03
C THR A 59 -6.72 9.25 11.80
N GLU A 60 -7.79 10.02 11.59
CA GLU A 60 -8.57 10.46 12.75
C GLU A 60 -9.21 9.20 13.35
N TRP A 61 -8.47 8.45 14.17
CA TRP A 61 -9.09 7.39 14.95
C TRP A 61 -10.16 8.07 15.83
N PRO A 62 -11.45 7.69 15.77
CA PRO A 62 -12.41 8.24 16.71
C PRO A 62 -11.88 7.96 18.12
N GLU A 63 -11.88 8.99 18.99
CA GLU A 63 -11.55 8.82 20.40
C GLU A 63 -12.47 7.74 20.97
N VAL A 64 -11.95 6.54 21.12
CA VAL A 64 -12.60 5.50 21.90
C VAL A 64 -12.42 5.89 23.36
N ASN A 65 -13.40 6.63 23.89
CA ASN A 65 -13.60 6.78 25.32
C ASN A 65 -13.88 5.38 25.88
N VAL A 66 -12.82 4.68 26.28
CA VAL A 66 -12.90 3.55 27.21
C VAL A 66 -13.26 4.14 28.57
N GLY A 67 -14.56 4.30 28.79
CA GLY A 67 -15.15 4.67 30.07
C GLY A 67 -15.00 3.59 31.13
#